data_AF-D4S2H0-F1
#
_entry.id   AF-D4S2H0-F1
#
_cell.length_a   1.000
_cell.length_b   1.000
_cell.length_c   1.000
_cell.angle_alpha   90.00
_cell.angle_beta   90.00
_cell.angle_gamma   90.00
#
_symmetry.space_group_name_H-M   'P 1'
#
loop_
_entity.id
_entity.type
_entity.pdbx_description
1 polymer ?
#
loop_
_entity_poly.entity_id
_entity_poly.type
_entity_poly.pdbx_seq_one_letter_code
_entity_poly.pdbx_strand_id
1 'polypeptide(L)'
;MRSGKNNFQKVVRLIIDVLNVIFGIAAIVLTVFVFINTGKNKWMFHIIFSIGGLMNMMTGIKYLMTDRKVSGIISEVVAVILFVVAYVSYLAIGG
;
A
#
# COMPACT_ATOMS: atom_id res chain seq x y z
N MET A 1 32.86 6.49 -7.00
CA MET A 1 31.81 5.51 -6.62
C MET A 1 30.36 6.03 -6.75
N ARG A 2 30.04 6.95 -7.68
CA ARG A 2 28.68 7.57 -7.78
C ARG A 2 27.70 6.80 -8.70
N SER A 3 28.22 5.94 -9.59
CA SER A 3 27.43 5.16 -10.56
C SER A 3 26.65 3.99 -9.93
N GLY A 4 27.27 3.25 -8.99
CA GLY A 4 26.64 2.08 -8.35
C GLY A 4 25.39 2.42 -7.52
N LYS A 5 25.40 3.54 -6.79
CA LYS A 5 24.27 4.00 -5.97
C LYS A 5 23.02 4.34 -6.82
N ASN A 6 23.22 4.94 -7.99
CA ASN A 6 22.12 5.28 -8.90
C ASN A 6 21.48 4.03 -9.52
N ASN A 7 22.27 3.00 -9.83
CA ASN A 7 21.75 1.73 -10.35
C ASN A 7 20.98 0.95 -9.27
N PHE A 8 21.50 0.92 -8.04
CA PHE A 8 20.80 0.31 -6.92
C PHE A 8 19.45 0.98 -6.64
N GLN A 9 19.40 2.32 -6.60
CA GLN A 9 18.13 3.04 -6.44
C GLN A 9 17.14 2.74 -7.56
N LYS A 10 17.59 2.64 -8.82
CA LYS A 10 16.70 2.26 -9.94
C LYS A 10 16.09 0.87 -9.73
N VAL A 11 16.89 -0.11 -9.30
CA VAL A 11 16.41 -1.48 -9.01
C VAL A 11 15.40 -1.48 -7.86
N VAL A 12 15.69 -0.78 -6.76
CA VAL A 12 14.76 -0.68 -5.62
C VAL A 12 13.43 -0.06 -6.04
N ARG A 13 13.45 1.01 -6.84
CA ARG A 13 12.22 1.64 -7.34
C ARG A 13 11.42 0.68 -8.23
N LEU A 14 12.08 -0.09 -9.10
CA LEU A 14 11.43 -1.10 -9.92
C LEU A 14 10.78 -2.19 -9.07
N ILE A 15 11.47 -2.68 -8.04
CA ILE A 15 10.93 -3.68 -7.11
C ILE A 15 9.69 -3.14 -6.40
N ILE A 16 9.72 -1.88 -5.93
CA ILE A 16 8.56 -1.23 -5.32
C ILE A 16 7.38 -1.19 -6.30
N ASP A 17 7.63 -0.83 -7.56
CA ASP A 17 6.57 -0.78 -8.57
C ASP A 17 5.95 -2.16 -8.82
N VAL A 18 6.77 -3.21 -8.93
CA VAL A 18 6.29 -4.59 -9.09
C VAL A 18 5.49 -5.05 -7.87
N LEU A 19 5.99 -4.79 -6.65
CA LEU A 19 5.27 -5.13 -5.42
C LEU A 19 3.92 -4.42 -5.35
N ASN A 20 3.86 -3.13 -5.70
CA ASN A 20 2.62 -2.38 -5.72
C ASN A 20 1.61 -2.93 -6.75
N VAL A 21 2.08 -3.40 -7.90
CA VAL A 21 1.20 -4.07 -8.88
C VAL A 21 0.64 -5.36 -8.30
N ILE A 22 1.48 -6.20 -7.67
CA ILE A 22 1.06 -7.46 -7.05
C ILE A 22 0.04 -7.20 -5.93
N PHE A 23 0.31 -6.22 -5.06
CA PHE A 23 -0.58 -5.82 -3.98
C PHE A 23 -1.89 -5.25 -4.51
N GLY A 24 -1.86 -4.46 -5.58
CA GLY A 24 -3.07 -3.95 -6.25
C GLY A 24 -3.96 -5.10 -6.75
N ILE A 25 -3.37 -6.11 -7.38
CA ILE A 25 -4.09 -7.31 -7.84
C ILE A 25 -4.68 -8.06 -6.63
N ALA A 26 -3.89 -8.27 -5.57
CA ALA A 26 -4.35 -8.94 -4.36
C ALA A 26 -5.54 -8.20 -3.70
N ALA A 27 -5.48 -6.86 -3.61
CA ALA A 27 -6.56 -6.04 -3.09
C ALA A 27 -7.85 -6.18 -3.92
N ILE A 28 -7.74 -6.21 -5.25
CA ILE A 28 -8.90 -6.43 -6.15
C ILE A 28 -9.50 -7.82 -5.91
N VAL A 29 -8.68 -8.87 -5.87
CA VAL A 29 -9.15 -10.25 -5.65
C VAL A 29 -9.87 -10.37 -4.30
N LEU A 30 -9.30 -9.82 -3.23
CA LEU A 30 -9.93 -9.81 -1.90
C LEU A 30 -11.26 -9.04 -1.93
N THR A 31 -11.32 -7.92 -2.64
CA THR A 31 -12.55 -7.14 -2.80
C THR A 31 -13.65 -7.95 -3.49
N VAL A 32 -13.32 -8.74 -4.52
CA VAL A 32 -14.27 -9.66 -5.16
C VAL A 32 -14.79 -10.71 -4.16
N PHE A 33 -13.91 -11.30 -3.35
CA PHE A 33 -14.33 -12.24 -2.29
C PHE A 33 -15.25 -11.59 -1.25
N VAL A 34 -15.01 -10.33 -0.88
CA VAL A 34 -15.90 -9.58 0.01
C VAL A 34 -17.29 -9.43 -0.61
N PHE A 35 -17.39 -9.15 -1.91
CA PHE A 35 -18.68 -8.98 -2.58
C PHE A 35 -19.43 -10.30 -2.78
N ILE A 36 -18.74 -11.43 -2.95
CA ILE A 36 -19.38 -12.75 -3.06
C ILE A 36 -20.18 -13.10 -1.80
N ASN A 37 -19.63 -12.80 -0.62
CA ASN A 37 -20.35 -13.03 0.64
C ASN A 37 -19.90 -12.03 1.70
N THR A 38 -20.51 -10.85 1.69
CA THR A 38 -20.11 -9.75 2.58
C THR A 38 -20.33 -10.09 4.05
N GLY A 39 -21.38 -10.85 4.39
CA GLY A 39 -21.65 -11.26 5.77
C GLY A 39 -20.50 -12.07 6.38
N LYS A 40 -19.97 -13.04 5.62
CA LYS A 40 -18.86 -13.90 6.06
C LYS A 40 -17.49 -13.25 5.85
N ASN A 41 -17.31 -12.51 4.76
CA ASN A 41 -15.99 -12.06 4.30
C ASN A 41 -15.69 -10.60 4.64
N LYS A 42 -16.59 -9.87 5.31
CA LYS A 42 -16.35 -8.47 5.75
C LYS A 42 -15.02 -8.29 6.45
N TRP A 43 -14.53 -9.29 7.20
CA TRP A 43 -13.21 -9.23 7.85
C TRP A 43 -12.10 -8.87 6.85
N MET A 44 -12.16 -9.24 5.57
CA MET A 44 -11.12 -8.91 4.60
C MET A 44 -10.94 -7.39 4.34
N PHE A 45 -11.92 -6.53 4.69
CA PHE A 45 -11.81 -5.08 4.52
C PHE A 45 -10.57 -4.49 5.23
N HIS A 46 -10.30 -4.87 6.48
CA HIS A 46 -9.11 -4.38 7.19
C HIS A 46 -7.78 -4.74 6.48
N ILE A 47 -7.74 -5.89 5.77
CA ILE A 47 -6.56 -6.34 5.01
C ILE A 47 -6.45 -5.52 3.74
N ILE A 48 -7.55 -5.30 3.02
CA ILE A 48 -7.57 -4.49 1.81
C ILE A 48 -7.05 -3.06 2.11
N PHE A 49 -7.53 -2.44 3.19
CA PHE A 49 -7.04 -1.12 3.59
C PHE A 49 -5.58 -1.14 4.04
N SER A 50 -5.14 -2.20 4.74
CA SER A 50 -3.73 -2.38 5.11
C SER A 50 -2.82 -2.52 3.89
N ILE A 51 -3.25 -3.25 2.87
CA ILE A 51 -2.54 -3.38 1.59
C ILE A 51 -2.43 -2.01 0.91
N GLY A 52 -3.52 -1.24 0.85
CA GLY A 52 -3.50 0.13 0.35
C GLY A 52 -2.52 1.03 1.12
N GLY A 53 -2.49 0.90 2.45
CA GLY A 53 -1.54 1.62 3.31
C GLY A 53 -0.08 1.28 2.97
N LEU A 54 0.24 -0.01 2.87
CA LEU A 54 1.57 -0.47 2.47
C LEU A 54 1.98 0.03 1.07
N MET A 55 1.05 0.01 0.10
CA MET A 55 1.33 0.51 -1.25
C MET A 55 1.69 1.99 -1.25
N ASN A 56 0.98 2.79 -0.45
CA ASN A 56 1.25 4.22 -0.31
C ASN A 56 2.54 4.49 0.47
N MET A 57 2.88 3.69 1.47
CA MET A 57 4.14 3.79 2.20
C MET A 57 5.34 3.48 1.28
N MET A 58 5.29 2.39 0.53
CA MET A 58 6.37 2.05 -0.41
C MET A 58 6.51 3.11 -1.52
N THR A 59 5.39 3.66 -1.99
CA THR A 59 5.39 4.77 -2.95
C THR A 59 5.98 6.05 -2.37
N GLY A 60 5.71 6.33 -1.09
CA GLY A 60 6.28 7.47 -0.37
C GLY A 60 7.79 7.36 -0.25
N ILE A 61 8.28 6.21 0.21
CA ILE A 61 9.71 5.86 0.24
C ILE A 61 10.34 6.02 -1.15
N LYS A 62 9.69 5.52 -2.21
CA LYS A 62 10.15 5.67 -3.61
C LYS A 62 10.31 7.15 -4.00
N TYR A 63 9.35 8.01 -3.64
CA TYR A 63 9.43 9.43 -3.94
C TYR A 63 10.47 10.16 -3.10
N LEU A 64 10.69 9.77 -1.84
CA LEU A 64 11.76 10.32 -1.00
C LEU A 64 13.17 9.93 -1.48
N MET A 65 13.31 8.82 -2.21
CA MET A 65 14.54 8.45 -2.94
C MET A 65 14.76 9.28 -4.23
N THR A 66 13.85 10.20 -4.54
CA THR A 66 13.94 11.16 -5.65
C THR A 66 13.79 12.58 -5.11
N ASP A 67 13.93 13.60 -5.95
CA ASP A 67 13.70 14.99 -5.53
C ASP A 67 12.21 15.34 -5.35
N ARG A 68 11.29 14.36 -5.45
CA ARG A 68 9.83 14.53 -5.32
C ARG A 68 9.34 14.45 -3.87
N LYS A 69 9.93 15.25 -2.98
CA LYS A 69 9.63 15.21 -1.52
C LYS A 69 8.15 15.42 -1.19
N VAL A 70 7.49 16.37 -1.85
CA VAL A 70 6.06 16.67 -1.62
C VAL A 70 5.19 15.46 -1.94
N SER A 71 5.41 14.82 -3.09
CA SER A 71 4.70 13.59 -3.46
C SER A 71 4.97 12.46 -2.48
N GLY A 72 6.20 12.37 -1.94
CA GLY A 72 6.54 11.42 -0.88
C GLY A 72 5.71 11.64 0.38
N ILE A 73 5.66 12.88 0.87
CA ILE A 73 4.88 13.24 2.07
C ILE A 73 3.40 12.95 1.87
N ILE A 74 2.82 13.33 0.73
CA ILE A 74 1.40 13.05 0.43
C ILE A 74 1.13 11.55 0.49
N SER A 75 2.02 10.75 -0.11
CA SER A 75 1.91 9.30 -0.10
C SER A 75 1.96 8.72 1.32
N GLU A 76 2.86 9.20 2.18
CA GLU A 76 2.92 8.78 3.59
C GLU A 76 1.67 9.17 4.38
N VAL A 77 1.12 10.37 4.14
CA VAL A 77 -0.14 10.80 4.77
C VAL A 77 -1.29 9.88 4.37
N VAL A 78 -1.40 9.54 3.09
CA VAL A 78 -2.41 8.58 2.62
C VAL A 78 -2.19 7.20 3.24
N ALA A 79 -0.95 6.76 3.40
CA ALA A 79 -0.63 5.48 4.05
C ALA A 79 -1.15 5.44 5.50
N VAL A 80 -0.90 6.50 6.28
CA VAL A 80 -1.38 6.62 7.66
C VAL A 80 -2.91 6.59 7.71
N ILE A 81 -3.58 7.33 6.83
CA ILE A 81 -5.05 7.33 6.75
C ILE A 81 -5.57 5.92 6.48
N LEU A 82 -4.97 5.19 5.54
CA LEU A 82 -5.39 3.83 5.22
C LEU A 82 -5.16 2.84 6.36
N PHE A 83 -4.08 2.98 7.14
CA PHE A 83 -3.90 2.17 8.35
C PHE A 83 -4.92 2.51 9.45
N VAL A 84 -5.29 3.78 9.60
CA VAL A 84 -6.38 4.18 10.50
C VAL A 84 -7.71 3.56 10.04
N VAL A 85 -8.02 3.63 8.75
CA VAL A 85 -9.23 3.01 8.18
C VAL A 85 -9.20 1.48 8.35
N ALA A 86 -8.05 0.84 8.16
CA ALA A 86 -7.88 -0.59 8.42
C ALA A 86 -8.21 -0.95 9.87
N TYR A 87 -7.69 -0.18 10.82
CA TYR A 87 -7.94 -0.39 12.24
C TYR A 87 -9.42 -0.15 12.60
N VAL A 88 -10.01 0.95 12.12
CA VAL A 88 -11.45 1.23 12.32
C VAL A 88 -12.31 0.13 11.71
N SER A 89 -11.96 -0.37 10.52
CA SER A 89 -12.65 -1.48 9.88
C SER A 89 -12.60 -2.75 10.74
N TYR A 90 -11.45 -3.08 11.32
CA TYR A 90 -11.29 -4.23 12.20
C TYR A 90 -12.25 -4.14 13.41
N LEU A 91 -12.26 -2.99 14.10
CA LEU A 91 -13.15 -2.75 15.23
C LEU A 91 -14.63 -2.83 14.84
N ALA A 92 -15.01 -2.22 13.71
CA ALA A 92 -16.39 -2.22 13.23
C ALA A 92 -16.93 -3.61 12.89
N ILE A 93 -16.04 -4.55 12.56
CA ILE A 93 -16.41 -5.92 12.17
C ILE A 93 -16.52 -6.85 13.41
N GLY A 94 -16.15 -6.36 14.59
CA GLY A 94 -16.20 -7.10 15.85
C GLY A 94 -14.89 -7.78 16.21
N GLY A 95 -13.76 -7.25 15.74
CA GLY A 95 -12.43 -7.64 16.19
C GLY A 95 -12.08 -7.15 17.59
#